data_AF-A0A1I3C2E2-F1
#
_entry.id   AF-A0A1I3C2E2-F1
#
_cell.length_a   1.000
_cell.length_b   1.000
_cell.length_c   1.000
_cell.angle_alpha   90.00
_cell.angle_beta   90.00
_cell.angle_gamma   90.00
#
_symmetry.space_group_name_H-M   'P 1'
#
loop_
_entity.id
_entity.type
_entity.pdbx_description
1 polymer ?
#
loop_
_entity_poly.entity_id
_entity_poly.type
_entity_poly.pdbx_seq_one_letter_code
_entity_poly.pdbx_strand_id
1 'polypeptide(L)'
;MSDKLNRFQKRNIEEFVNNQEKNLDEMQQHIYDMITLYGLTNAETAALLTSVMIQVLKGDNNKEYLERLNLTPDTLGLKATLLIQEILAGEYAKEFAKKEEGKS
;
A
#
# COMPACT_ATOMS: atom_id res chain seq x y z
N MET A 1 19.44 2.22 -32.20
CA MET A 1 18.57 1.11 -32.68
C MET A 1 17.23 1.28 -31.96
N SER A 2 16.11 1.06 -32.66
CA SER A 2 14.77 1.61 -32.33
C SER A 2 14.07 0.92 -31.17
N ASP A 3 13.86 1.61 -30.04
CA ASP A 3 12.90 1.20 -29.00
C ASP A 3 11.67 2.11 -29.03
N LYS A 4 10.81 1.92 -30.02
CA LYS A 4 9.44 2.42 -29.99
C LYS A 4 8.51 1.22 -29.91
N LEU A 5 8.01 0.96 -28.71
CA LEU A 5 6.90 0.04 -28.45
C LEU A 5 5.75 0.35 -29.43
N ASN A 6 5.28 -0.68 -30.14
CA ASN A 6 4.15 -0.50 -31.04
C ASN A 6 2.85 -0.30 -30.23
N ARG A 7 1.81 0.25 -30.86
CA ARG A 7 0.54 0.59 -30.17
C ARG A 7 -0.11 -0.61 -29.46
N PHE A 8 0.04 -1.81 -29.99
CA PHE A 8 -0.50 -3.04 -29.40
C PHE A 8 0.30 -3.46 -28.16
N GLN A 9 1.63 -3.40 -28.23
CA GLN A 9 2.50 -3.64 -27.07
C GLN A 9 2.26 -2.59 -25.98
N LYS A 10 2.07 -1.33 -26.35
CA LYS A 10 1.77 -0.26 -25.41
C LYS A 10 0.43 -0.48 -24.72
N ARG A 11 -0.62 -0.85 -25.46
CA ARG A 11 -1.94 -1.18 -24.91
C ARG A 11 -1.91 -2.40 -24.00
N ASN A 12 -1.18 -3.45 -24.35
CA ASN A 12 -1.07 -4.64 -23.50
C ASN A 12 -0.26 -4.35 -22.23
N ILE A 13 0.75 -3.47 -22.30
CA ILE A 13 1.49 -3.00 -21.12
C ILE A 13 0.61 -2.09 -20.26
N GLU A 14 -0.19 -1.20 -20.87
CA GLU A 14 -1.16 -0.35 -20.18
C GLU A 14 -2.28 -1.19 -19.53
N GLU A 15 -2.82 -2.20 -20.21
CA GLU A 15 -3.79 -3.14 -19.63
C GLU A 15 -3.15 -4.02 -18.55
N PHE A 16 -1.91 -4.46 -18.73
CA PHE A 16 -1.19 -5.21 -17.70
C PHE A 16 -0.91 -4.34 -16.47
N VAL A 17 -0.48 -3.09 -16.66
CA VAL A 17 -0.23 -2.12 -15.57
C VAL A 17 -1.55 -1.73 -14.89
N ASN A 18 -2.63 -1.49 -15.63
CA ASN A 18 -3.95 -1.17 -15.07
C ASN A 18 -4.61 -2.38 -14.37
N ASN A 19 -4.33 -3.61 -14.81
CA ASN A 19 -4.76 -4.84 -14.11
C ASN A 19 -3.85 -5.18 -12.92
N GLN A 20 -2.63 -4.64 -12.87
CA GLN A 20 -1.67 -4.80 -11.76
C GLN A 20 -1.65 -3.65 -10.75
N GLU A 21 -2.27 -2.50 -11.05
CA GLU A 21 -3.05 -1.74 -10.07
C GLU A 21 -4.15 -2.69 -9.56
N LYS A 22 -3.74 -3.74 -8.82
CA LYS A 22 -4.58 -4.68 -8.09
C LYS A 22 -5.63 -3.83 -7.45
N ASN A 23 -6.86 -3.90 -7.93
CA ASN A 23 -7.86 -2.85 -7.74
C ASN A 23 -7.94 -2.49 -6.25
N LEU A 24 -7.19 -1.44 -5.86
CA LEU A 24 -6.95 -1.15 -4.44
C LEU A 24 -8.26 -0.79 -3.77
N ASP A 25 -9.17 -0.24 -4.56
CA ASP A 25 -10.54 0.06 -4.19
C ASP A 25 -11.35 -1.23 -3.93
N GLU A 26 -11.24 -2.27 -4.77
CA GLU A 26 -11.85 -3.58 -4.51
C GLU A 26 -11.27 -4.23 -3.24
N MET A 27 -9.94 -4.20 -3.07
CA MET A 27 -9.29 -4.73 -1.88
C MET A 27 -9.70 -3.97 -0.62
N GLN A 28 -9.79 -2.63 -0.70
CA GLN A 28 -10.29 -1.78 0.38
C GLN A 28 -11.73 -2.15 0.72
N GLN A 29 -12.59 -2.33 -0.28
CA GLN A 29 -13.98 -2.72 -0.08
C GLN A 29 -14.09 -4.07 0.62
N HIS A 30 -13.30 -5.07 0.22
CA HIS A 30 -13.27 -6.36 0.90
C HIS A 30 -12.82 -6.27 2.37
N ILE A 31 -11.83 -5.43 2.67
CA ILE A 31 -11.39 -5.18 4.05
C ILE A 31 -12.52 -4.51 4.86
N TYR A 32 -13.19 -3.52 4.28
CA TYR A 32 -14.32 -2.84 4.90
C TYR A 32 -15.50 -3.80 5.16
N ASP A 33 -15.83 -4.66 4.20
CA ASP A 33 -16.89 -5.65 4.33
C ASP A 33 -16.58 -6.65 5.45
N MET A 34 -15.32 -7.09 5.58
CA MET A 34 -14.89 -7.94 6.70
C MET A 34 -15.04 -7.24 8.04
N ILE A 35 -14.54 -6.00 8.17
CA ILE A 35 -14.68 -5.19 9.39
C ILE A 35 -16.15 -5.08 9.80
N THR A 36 -17.03 -4.79 8.82
CA THR A 36 -18.47 -4.64 9.03
C THR A 36 -19.13 -5.96 9.41
N LEU A 37 -18.80 -7.06 8.72
CA LEU A 37 -19.36 -8.39 8.96
C LEU A 37 -19.04 -8.91 10.37
N TYR A 38 -17.82 -8.66 10.84
CA TYR A 38 -17.39 -9.06 12.19
C TYR A 38 -17.78 -8.04 13.27
N GLY A 39 -18.39 -6.91 12.90
CA GLY A 39 -18.83 -5.88 13.85
C GLY A 39 -17.67 -5.27 14.65
N LEU A 40 -16.49 -5.14 14.05
CA LEU A 40 -15.31 -4.66 14.75
C LEU A 40 -15.47 -3.18 15.15
N THR A 41 -15.10 -2.86 16.38
CA THR A 41 -15.00 -1.47 16.84
C THR A 41 -13.84 -0.74 16.15
N ASN A 42 -13.81 0.59 16.25
CA ASN A 42 -12.70 1.40 15.75
C ASN A 42 -11.35 0.98 16.36
N ALA A 43 -11.34 0.64 17.66
CA ALA A 43 -10.13 0.21 18.35
C ALA A 43 -9.63 -1.15 17.83
N GLU A 44 -10.53 -2.11 17.63
CA GLU A 44 -10.19 -3.44 17.09
C GLU A 44 -9.75 -3.34 15.63
N THR A 45 -10.41 -2.50 14.84
CA THR A 45 -10.02 -2.22 13.45
C THR A 45 -8.62 -1.63 13.38
N ALA A 46 -8.32 -0.62 14.21
CA ALA A 46 -6.99 -0.02 14.26
C ALA A 46 -5.92 -1.03 14.69
N ALA A 47 -6.21 -1.87 15.68
CA ALA A 47 -5.31 -2.93 16.13
C ALA A 47 -5.05 -3.97 15.04
N LEU A 48 -6.09 -4.39 14.30
CA LEU A 48 -5.99 -5.33 13.19
C LEU A 48 -5.10 -4.77 12.07
N LEU A 49 -5.40 -3.57 11.59
CA LEU A 49 -4.65 -2.93 10.50
C LEU A 49 -3.18 -2.72 10.90
N THR A 50 -2.93 -2.31 12.14
CA THR A 50 -1.55 -2.15 12.66
C THR A 50 -0.83 -3.50 12.72
N SER A 51 -1.50 -4.56 13.19
CA SER A 51 -0.92 -5.91 13.26
C SER A 51 -0.58 -6.44 11.86
N VAL A 52 -1.46 -6.25 10.89
CA VAL A 52 -1.20 -6.59 9.48
C VAL A 52 0.00 -5.80 8.96
N MET A 53 0.09 -4.50 9.25
CA MET A 53 1.23 -3.67 8.83
C MET A 53 2.55 -4.16 9.42
N ILE A 54 2.58 -4.56 10.70
CA ILE A 54 3.77 -5.16 11.33
C ILE A 54 4.21 -6.40 10.54
N GLN A 55 3.28 -7.28 10.18
CA GLN A 55 3.60 -8.51 9.43
C GLN A 55 4.11 -8.20 8.02
N VAL A 56 3.49 -7.24 7.33
CA VAL A 56 3.94 -6.79 6.01
C VAL A 56 5.37 -6.27 6.09
N LEU A 57 5.66 -5.35 7.03
CA LEU A 57 7.01 -4.78 7.20
C LEU A 57 8.06 -5.85 7.56
N LYS A 58 7.70 -6.86 8.35
CA LYS A 58 8.60 -7.98 8.68
C LYS A 58 8.83 -8.96 7.53
N GLY A 59 8.03 -8.89 6.48
CA GLY A 59 8.16 -9.77 5.32
C GLY A 59 9.49 -9.57 4.59
N ASP A 60 10.02 -10.64 3.99
CA ASP A 60 11.35 -10.66 3.36
C ASP A 60 11.53 -9.58 2.29
N ASN A 61 10.45 -9.21 1.58
CA ASN A 61 10.45 -8.19 0.54
C ASN A 61 10.72 -6.77 1.07
N ASN A 62 10.61 -6.53 2.38
CA ASN A 62 10.77 -5.22 3.01
C ASN A 62 12.09 -5.06 3.78
N LYS A 63 12.98 -6.07 3.76
CA LYS A 63 14.28 -6.01 4.47
C LYS A 63 15.12 -4.81 4.08
N GLU A 64 15.30 -4.57 2.78
CA GLU A 64 16.10 -3.44 2.28
C GLU A 64 15.49 -2.09 2.69
N TYR A 65 14.16 -1.97 2.68
CA TYR A 65 13.46 -0.77 3.11
C TYR A 65 13.70 -0.49 4.60
N LEU A 66 13.61 -1.51 5.44
CA LEU A 66 13.87 -1.38 6.89
C LEU A 66 15.34 -1.07 7.19
N GLU A 67 16.29 -1.69 6.48
CA GLU A 67 17.72 -1.42 6.63
C GLU A 67 18.07 0.05 6.34
N ARG A 68 17.47 0.65 5.31
CA ARG A 68 17.64 2.09 4.99
C ARG A 68 17.14 3.00 6.11
N LEU A 69 16.20 2.53 6.92
CA LEU A 69 15.67 3.24 8.09
C LEU A 69 16.45 2.90 9.38
N ASN A 70 17.54 2.13 9.28
CA ASN A 70 18.27 1.55 10.41
C ASN A 70 17.36 0.75 11.36
N LEU A 71 16.37 0.06 10.80
CA LEU A 71 15.47 -0.84 11.51
C LEU A 71 15.76 -2.29 11.11
N THR A 72 15.72 -3.18 12.09
CA THR A 72 15.71 -4.64 11.87
C THR A 72 14.34 -5.21 12.26
N PRO A 73 14.00 -6.44 11.82
CA PRO A 73 12.77 -7.12 12.26
C PRO A 73 12.64 -7.24 13.78
N ASP A 74 13.77 -7.32 14.49
CA ASP A 74 13.84 -7.40 15.95
C ASP A 74 13.62 -6.05 16.63
N THR A 75 14.02 -4.95 15.99
CA THR A 75 13.79 -3.58 16.49
C THR A 75 12.46 -2.99 16.01
N LEU A 76 11.79 -3.64 15.05
CA LEU A 76 10.49 -3.21 14.55
C LEU A 76 9.39 -3.53 15.58
N GLY A 77 9.22 -2.59 16.51
CA GLY A 77 8.12 -2.57 17.46
C GLY A 77 6.91 -1.76 16.97
N LEU A 78 5.86 -1.72 17.81
CA LEU A 78 4.63 -0.97 17.56
C LEU A 78 4.90 0.50 17.21
N LYS A 79 5.74 1.18 18.00
CA LYS A 79 6.03 2.61 17.81
C LYS A 79 6.69 2.90 16.45
N ALA A 80 7.66 2.10 16.04
CA ALA A 80 8.32 2.25 14.74
C ALA A 80 7.33 1.99 13.60
N THR A 81 6.45 1.00 13.76
CA THR A 81 5.43 0.67 12.77
C THR A 81 4.43 1.82 12.57
N LEU A 82 3.94 2.42 13.66
CA LEU A 82 3.02 3.55 13.58
C LEU A 82 3.64 4.76 12.86
N LEU A 83 4.93 5.05 13.12
CA LEU A 83 5.64 6.13 12.43
C LEU A 83 5.80 5.85 10.93
N ILE A 84 6.17 4.62 10.56
CA ILE A 84 6.26 4.22 9.15
C ILE A 84 4.89 4.34 8.48
N GLN A 85 3.83 3.88 9.14
CA GLN A 85 2.47 3.95 8.63
C GLN A 85 2.01 5.40 8.42
N GLU A 86 2.32 6.31 9.34
CA GLU A 86 2.04 7.74 9.20
C GLU A 86 2.77 8.35 7.98
N ILE A 87 4.06 8.05 7.82
CA ILE A 87 4.87 8.54 6.69
C ILE A 87 4.26 8.06 5.35
N LEU A 88 4.02 6.76 5.22
CA LEU A 88 3.51 6.15 3.99
C LEU A 88 2.09 6.62 3.67
N ALA A 89 1.22 6.75 4.68
CA ALA A 89 -0.12 7.32 4.50
C ALA A 89 -0.06 8.78 4.04
N GLY A 90 0.89 9.56 4.57
CA GLY A 90 1.12 10.93 4.13
C GLY A 90 1.60 11.04 2.68
N GLU A 91 2.45 10.11 2.23
CA GLU A 91 2.87 10.01 0.83
C GLU A 91 1.69 9.64 -0.08
N TYR A 92 0.88 8.64 0.31
CA TYR A 92 -0.33 8.27 -0.41
C TYR A 92 -1.30 9.45 -0.55
N ALA A 93 -1.54 10.21 0.53
CA ALA A 93 -2.43 11.37 0.50
C ALA A 93 -1.95 12.45 -0.47
N LYS A 94 -0.64 12.68 -0.59
CA LYS A 94 -0.07 13.62 -1.56
C LYS A 94 -0.31 13.18 -3.00
N GLU A 95 -0.11 11.89 -3.29
CA GLU A 95 -0.36 11.33 -4.62
C GLU A 95 -1.85 11.33 -4.96
N PHE A 96 -2.70 11.05 -3.97
CA PHE A 96 -4.16 11.15 -4.13
C PHE A 96 -4.61 12.57 -4.46
N ALA A 97 -4.11 13.58 -3.73
CA ALA A 97 -4.43 14.98 -3.98
C ALA A 97 -4.04 15.44 -5.40
N LYS A 98 -2.85 15.06 -5.87
CA LYS A 98 -2.40 15.37 -7.25
C LYS A 98 -3.29 14.73 -8.32
N LYS A 99 -3.79 13.51 -8.08
CA LYS A 99 -4.71 12.81 -9.00
C LYS A 99 -6.07 13.50 -9.10
N GLU A 100 -6.53 14.15 -8.03
CA GLU A 100 -7.79 14.91 -8.03
C GLU A 100 -7.62 16.30 -8.68
N GLU A 101 -6.48 16.97 -8.49
CA GLU A 101 -6.17 18.25 -9.13
C GLU A 101 -5.97 18.15 -10.66
N GLY A 102 -5.44 17.03 -11.15
CA GLY A 102 -5.23 16.77 -12.59
C GLY A 102 -6.48 16.36 -13.37
N LYS A 103 -7.65 16.23 -12.71
CA LYS A 103 -8.94 15.92 -13.33
C LYS A 103 -9.83 17.16 -13.56
N SER A 104 -9.32 18.36 -13.28
CA SER A 104 -10.05 19.63 -13.45
C SER A 104 -9.80 20.30 -14.81
#